data_AF-A0A962B1P9-F1
#
_entry.id   AF-A0A962B1P9-F1
#
_cell.length_a   1.000
_cell.length_b   1.000
_cell.length_c   1.000
_cell.angle_alpha   90.00
_cell.angle_beta   90.00
_cell.angle_gamma   90.00
#
_symmetry.space_group_name_H-M   'P 1'
#
loop_
_entity.id
_entity.type
_entity.pdbx_description
1 polymer ?
#
loop_
_entity_poly.entity_id
_entity_poly.type
_entity_poly.pdbx_seq_one_letter_code
_entity_poly.pdbx_strand_id
1 'polypeptide(L)'
;MRIASFNLESLDLPPKARVPLEARAEMLRPQLERLDADVLCLQEVNAQKIPGTGTRQLVALDALLAGTRYASYQRAVSTSGEAGGATDVHNLVTLSRLPIVEQRSLLHCYVKPPLHERVTARPPDAEPTPIRLDRPLLLTEIALADGRRLAVINVHLRAPLATAIPGQKEAPFVWKSVAGWAEGYYTASVKRALQALELRLAVDALLDEAPQRLVLVAGDLNAEDHETPLRLVIGAEEDTGNGRLAARALVLLDRAIPEDRRFSIVHYGRPQMFDHMLASRALLAHVQGIEVHNETLGDEALAYAKVAVAPGSYHAPLVLTLNLDGAGAGGGPTA
;
A
#
# COMPACT_ATOMS: atom_id res chain seq x y z
N MET A 1 -8.46 6.20 18.62
CA MET A 1 -8.61 5.84 17.19
C MET A 1 -7.75 4.64 16.83
N ARG A 2 -8.25 3.70 16.02
CA ARG A 2 -7.50 2.57 15.44
C ARG A 2 -7.34 2.71 13.94
N ILE A 3 -6.14 2.51 13.40
CA ILE A 3 -5.87 2.54 11.96
C ILE A 3 -5.22 1.23 11.56
N ALA A 4 -5.74 0.56 10.54
CA ALA A 4 -5.20 -0.71 10.07
C ALA A 4 -4.72 -0.64 8.62
N SER A 5 -3.76 -1.50 8.27
CA SER A 5 -3.34 -1.75 6.89
C SER A 5 -3.43 -3.24 6.59
N PHE A 6 -3.95 -3.59 5.41
CA PHE A 6 -4.11 -4.98 5.00
C PHE A 6 -4.09 -5.18 3.49
N ASN A 7 -3.09 -5.91 2.99
CA ASN A 7 -3.05 -6.35 1.59
C ASN A 7 -3.99 -7.54 1.40
N LEU A 8 -4.97 -7.41 0.50
CA LEU A 8 -5.99 -8.43 0.23
C LEU A 8 -5.60 -9.42 -0.87
N GLU A 9 -4.35 -9.42 -1.34
CA GLU A 9 -3.79 -10.38 -2.30
C GLU A 9 -4.68 -10.56 -3.54
N SER A 10 -4.75 -9.49 -4.34
CA SER A 10 -5.47 -9.39 -5.60
C SER A 10 -6.94 -9.82 -5.52
N LEU A 11 -7.71 -9.20 -4.61
CA LEU A 11 -9.15 -9.45 -4.45
C LEU A 11 -9.90 -9.15 -5.75
N ASP A 12 -10.54 -10.16 -6.35
CA ASP A 12 -11.21 -10.06 -7.65
C ASP A 12 -12.41 -11.01 -7.76
N LEU A 13 -13.10 -10.99 -8.90
CA LEU A 13 -14.14 -11.94 -9.29
C LEU A 13 -13.65 -12.89 -10.40
N PRO A 14 -14.35 -14.03 -10.61
CA PRO A 14 -14.15 -14.85 -11.81
C PRO A 14 -14.33 -14.03 -13.10
N PRO A 15 -13.58 -14.35 -14.17
CA PRO A 15 -12.65 -15.47 -14.31
C PRO A 15 -11.21 -15.17 -13.83
N LYS A 16 -10.94 -13.98 -13.29
CA LYS A 16 -9.58 -13.56 -12.89
C LYS A 16 -9.17 -14.07 -11.51
N ALA A 17 -10.15 -14.20 -10.61
CA ALA A 17 -9.92 -14.73 -9.28
C ALA A 17 -9.51 -16.21 -9.33
N ARG A 18 -8.41 -16.56 -8.64
CA ARG A 18 -7.95 -17.95 -8.48
C ARG A 18 -8.75 -18.74 -7.45
N VAL A 19 -9.33 -18.03 -6.48
CA VAL A 19 -10.16 -18.59 -5.40
C VAL A 19 -11.52 -17.89 -5.45
N PRO A 20 -12.64 -18.63 -5.33
CA PRO A 20 -13.97 -18.03 -5.27
C PRO A 20 -14.09 -16.98 -4.16
N LEU A 21 -14.81 -15.88 -4.43
CA LEU A 21 -14.94 -14.78 -3.49
C LEU A 21 -15.61 -15.21 -2.18
N GLU A 22 -16.55 -16.16 -2.24
CA GLU A 22 -17.26 -16.68 -1.09
C GLU A 22 -16.29 -17.31 -0.09
N ALA A 23 -15.40 -18.19 -0.58
CA ALA A 23 -14.36 -18.81 0.25
C ALA A 23 -13.37 -17.78 0.79
N ARG A 24 -13.01 -16.77 -0.01
CA ARG A 24 -12.18 -15.65 0.47
C ARG A 24 -12.90 -14.87 1.58
N ALA A 25 -14.19 -14.58 1.42
CA ALA A 25 -14.98 -13.81 2.37
C ALA A 25 -15.17 -14.54 3.71
N GLU A 26 -15.33 -15.86 3.70
CA GLU A 26 -15.37 -16.68 4.92
C GLU A 26 -14.11 -16.51 5.79
N MET A 27 -12.93 -16.36 5.17
CA MET A 27 -11.67 -16.15 5.88
C MET A 27 -11.41 -14.67 6.20
N LEU A 28 -11.64 -13.78 5.25
CA LEU A 28 -11.25 -12.38 5.35
C LEU A 28 -12.19 -11.55 6.23
N ARG A 29 -13.52 -11.83 6.24
CA ARG A 29 -14.47 -11.04 7.05
C ARG A 29 -14.19 -11.10 8.55
N PRO A 30 -13.97 -12.28 9.18
CA PRO A 30 -13.61 -12.33 10.59
C PRO A 30 -12.29 -11.61 10.89
N GLN A 31 -11.31 -11.71 9.99
CA GLN A 31 -10.03 -11.04 10.13
C GLN A 31 -10.19 -9.51 10.06
N LEU A 32 -10.98 -9.01 9.11
CA LEU A 32 -11.34 -7.60 8.98
C LEU A 32 -12.05 -7.10 10.26
N GLU A 33 -13.08 -7.79 10.72
CA GLU A 33 -13.80 -7.41 11.95
C GLU A 33 -12.88 -7.34 13.19
N ARG A 34 -11.93 -8.28 13.30
CA ARG A 34 -10.94 -8.30 14.37
C ARG A 34 -10.03 -7.06 14.38
N LEU A 35 -9.84 -6.40 13.23
CA LEU A 35 -9.00 -5.19 13.17
C LEU A 35 -9.58 -4.06 14.03
N ASP A 36 -10.92 -3.99 14.13
CA ASP A 36 -11.63 -2.95 14.90
C ASP A 36 -11.16 -1.53 14.51
N ALA A 37 -10.77 -1.36 13.24
CA ALA A 37 -10.16 -0.13 12.76
C ALA A 37 -11.19 0.95 12.44
N ASP A 38 -10.92 2.20 12.85
CA ASP A 38 -11.66 3.39 12.43
C ASP A 38 -11.29 3.85 11.02
N VAL A 39 -10.03 3.61 10.62
CA VAL A 39 -9.51 3.84 9.26
C VAL A 39 -8.79 2.58 8.80
N LEU A 40 -9.09 2.10 7.61
CA LEU A 40 -8.54 0.85 7.06
C LEU A 40 -7.97 1.11 5.67
N CYS A 41 -6.65 0.91 5.53
CA CYS A 41 -5.90 0.96 4.29
C CYS A 41 -5.84 -0.43 3.67
N LEU A 42 -6.42 -0.60 2.49
CA LEU A 42 -6.42 -1.87 1.74
C LEU A 42 -5.51 -1.75 0.51
N GLN A 43 -4.77 -2.80 0.23
CA GLN A 43 -3.97 -2.97 -0.97
C GLN A 43 -4.46 -4.16 -1.79
N GLU A 44 -4.08 -4.16 -3.07
CA GLU A 44 -4.45 -5.20 -4.05
C GLU A 44 -5.94 -5.47 -4.20
N VAL A 45 -6.71 -4.39 -4.34
CA VAL A 45 -8.12 -4.49 -4.72
C VAL A 45 -8.25 -4.36 -6.24
N ASN A 46 -8.78 -5.37 -6.92
CA ASN A 46 -9.02 -5.28 -8.37
C ASN A 46 -10.43 -4.72 -8.65
N ALA A 47 -10.57 -4.01 -9.78
CA ALA A 47 -11.83 -3.38 -10.16
C ALA A 47 -12.45 -4.05 -11.38
N GLN A 48 -13.74 -4.36 -11.29
CA GLN A 48 -14.50 -5.07 -12.31
C GLN A 48 -15.14 -4.09 -13.29
N LYS A 49 -15.17 -4.47 -14.57
CA LYS A 49 -15.85 -3.70 -15.62
C LYS A 49 -17.34 -4.04 -15.58
N ILE A 50 -18.19 -3.04 -15.30
CA ILE A 50 -19.64 -3.21 -15.31
C ILE A 50 -20.20 -2.72 -16.65
N PRO A 51 -20.98 -3.55 -17.36
CA PRO A 51 -21.64 -3.13 -18.59
C PRO A 51 -22.52 -1.89 -18.35
N GLY A 52 -22.34 -0.85 -19.17
CA GLY A 52 -23.18 0.35 -19.14
C GLY A 52 -22.76 1.48 -18.19
N THR A 53 -21.75 1.29 -17.32
CA THR A 53 -21.36 2.31 -16.31
C THR A 53 -20.21 3.22 -16.74
N GLY A 54 -19.49 2.88 -17.81
CA GLY A 54 -18.34 3.63 -18.33
C GLY A 54 -17.07 3.55 -17.49
N THR A 55 -17.18 3.32 -16.18
CA THR A 55 -16.06 3.18 -15.23
C THR A 55 -16.06 1.81 -14.53
N ARG A 56 -14.89 1.40 -14.04
CA ARG A 56 -14.74 0.17 -13.24
C ARG A 56 -15.24 0.39 -11.81
N GLN A 57 -15.74 -0.67 -11.20
CA GLN A 57 -16.26 -0.68 -9.83
C GLN A 57 -15.57 -1.75 -9.00
N LEU A 58 -15.49 -1.54 -7.68
CA LEU A 58 -14.87 -2.49 -6.75
C LEU A 58 -15.90 -3.50 -6.23
N VAL A 59 -16.56 -4.22 -7.14
CA VAL A 59 -17.68 -5.13 -6.81
C VAL A 59 -17.24 -6.26 -5.88
N ALA A 60 -16.04 -6.82 -6.11
CA ALA A 60 -15.49 -7.85 -5.22
C ALA A 60 -15.31 -7.32 -3.79
N LEU A 61 -14.86 -6.06 -3.66
CA LEU A 61 -14.71 -5.41 -2.37
C LEU A 61 -16.07 -5.14 -1.73
N ASP A 62 -17.04 -4.60 -2.47
CA ASP A 62 -18.40 -4.36 -1.95
C ASP A 62 -19.01 -5.64 -1.38
N ALA A 63 -18.88 -6.75 -2.11
CA ALA A 63 -19.35 -8.06 -1.66
C ALA A 63 -18.55 -8.57 -0.45
N LEU A 64 -17.22 -8.39 -0.39
CA LEU A 64 -16.42 -8.75 0.78
C LEU A 64 -16.85 -7.97 2.03
N LEU A 65 -17.02 -6.66 1.91
CA LEU A 65 -17.37 -5.77 3.02
C LEU A 65 -18.82 -5.92 3.49
N ALA A 66 -19.72 -6.45 2.66
CA ALA A 66 -21.11 -6.64 3.01
C ALA A 66 -21.26 -7.44 4.33
N GLY A 67 -22.02 -6.88 5.27
CA GLY A 67 -22.24 -7.46 6.61
C GLY A 67 -21.10 -7.19 7.62
N THR A 68 -20.04 -6.50 7.21
CA THR A 68 -18.99 -6.00 8.13
C THR A 68 -19.29 -4.56 8.53
N ARG A 69 -18.66 -4.08 9.62
CA ARG A 69 -18.68 -2.67 10.05
C ARG A 69 -18.21 -1.71 8.98
N TYR A 70 -17.33 -2.18 8.08
CA TYR A 70 -16.70 -1.37 7.04
C TYR A 70 -17.64 -1.07 5.87
N ALA A 71 -18.78 -1.77 5.77
CA ALA A 71 -19.77 -1.54 4.72
C ALA A 71 -20.30 -0.09 4.69
N SER A 72 -20.33 0.58 5.84
CA SER A 72 -20.85 1.95 5.98
C SER A 72 -19.77 3.03 5.95
N TYR A 73 -18.50 2.66 5.79
CA TYR A 73 -17.39 3.60 5.88
C TYR A 73 -17.33 4.48 4.64
N GLN A 74 -16.88 5.72 4.81
CA GLN A 74 -16.47 6.55 3.69
C GLN A 74 -15.29 5.90 2.98
N ARG A 75 -15.24 6.06 1.66
CA ARG A 75 -14.30 5.33 0.82
C ARG A 75 -13.58 6.26 -0.12
N ALA A 76 -12.26 6.22 -0.06
CA ALA A 76 -11.35 6.78 -1.04
C ALA A 76 -10.71 5.64 -1.85
N VAL A 77 -10.49 5.86 -3.14
CA VAL A 77 -9.93 4.86 -4.06
C VAL A 77 -8.88 5.51 -4.92
N SER A 78 -7.76 4.82 -5.11
CA SER A 78 -6.73 5.25 -6.07
C SER A 78 -7.27 5.24 -7.50
N THR A 79 -6.93 6.26 -8.27
CA THR A 79 -7.31 6.40 -9.68
C THR A 79 -6.07 6.59 -10.55
N SER A 80 -6.16 6.17 -11.81
CA SER A 80 -5.11 6.43 -12.80
C SER A 80 -5.48 7.60 -13.70
N GLY A 81 -4.68 8.66 -13.69
CA GLY A 81 -4.76 9.76 -14.65
C GLY A 81 -6.02 10.63 -14.55
N GLU A 82 -6.18 11.54 -15.51
CA GLU A 82 -7.22 12.57 -15.53
C GLU A 82 -8.64 12.00 -15.78
N ALA A 83 -8.75 10.85 -16.45
CA ALA A 83 -10.03 10.23 -16.80
C ALA A 83 -10.84 9.75 -15.58
N GLY A 84 -10.20 9.65 -14.40
CA GLY A 84 -10.84 9.23 -13.15
C GLY A 84 -11.20 7.73 -13.11
N GLY A 85 -11.50 7.24 -11.91
CA GLY A 85 -11.93 5.86 -11.67
C GLY A 85 -10.82 4.85 -11.36
N ALA A 86 -11.23 3.70 -10.84
CA ALA A 86 -10.35 2.62 -10.41
C ALA A 86 -9.67 1.91 -11.59
N THR A 87 -8.42 1.50 -11.39
CA THR A 87 -7.65 0.68 -12.35
C THR A 87 -8.15 -0.76 -12.35
N ASP A 88 -7.83 -1.52 -13.40
CA ASP A 88 -8.21 -2.94 -13.49
C ASP A 88 -7.66 -3.76 -12.32
N VAL A 89 -6.43 -3.48 -11.87
CA VAL A 89 -5.75 -4.22 -10.81
C VAL A 89 -5.00 -3.29 -9.85
N HIS A 90 -4.70 -3.83 -8.66
CA HIS A 90 -3.82 -3.21 -7.65
C HIS A 90 -4.25 -1.83 -7.16
N ASN A 91 -5.56 -1.59 -7.01
CA ASN A 91 -6.03 -0.35 -6.41
C ASN A 91 -5.72 -0.32 -4.92
N LEU A 92 -5.51 0.90 -4.43
CA LEU A 92 -5.49 1.24 -3.02
C LEU A 92 -6.87 1.75 -2.62
N VAL A 93 -7.33 1.37 -1.44
CA VAL A 93 -8.59 1.84 -0.88
C VAL A 93 -8.36 2.27 0.55
N THR A 94 -8.83 3.46 0.91
CA THR A 94 -8.92 3.88 2.32
C THR A 94 -10.38 3.92 2.71
N LEU A 95 -10.77 3.09 3.67
CA LEU A 95 -12.08 3.12 4.30
C LEU A 95 -11.97 3.89 5.61
N SER A 96 -12.89 4.80 5.90
CA SER A 96 -12.87 5.59 7.12
C SER A 96 -14.26 5.77 7.72
N ARG A 97 -14.38 5.51 9.02
CA ARG A 97 -15.56 5.89 9.81
C ARG A 97 -15.68 7.41 9.94
N LEU A 98 -14.53 8.09 9.96
CA LEU A 98 -14.42 9.54 10.06
C LEU A 98 -14.55 10.19 8.66
N PRO A 99 -14.88 11.49 8.58
CA PRO A 99 -14.94 12.19 7.31
C PRO A 99 -13.60 12.21 6.57
N ILE A 100 -13.61 11.74 5.32
CA ILE A 100 -12.54 11.96 4.35
C ILE A 100 -12.84 13.31 3.67
N VAL A 101 -12.08 14.34 4.01
CA VAL A 101 -12.31 15.70 3.49
C VAL A 101 -11.57 15.99 2.19
N GLU A 102 -10.55 15.19 1.88
CA GLU A 102 -9.77 15.28 0.64
C GLU A 102 -9.18 13.90 0.30
N GLN A 103 -9.05 13.61 -0.99
CA GLN A 103 -8.31 12.45 -1.49
C GLN A 103 -7.52 12.83 -2.75
N ARG A 104 -6.30 12.27 -2.90
CA ARG A 104 -5.43 12.47 -4.07
C ARG A 104 -4.70 11.17 -4.43
N SER A 105 -4.69 10.85 -5.72
CA SER A 105 -3.83 9.78 -6.26
C SER A 105 -2.53 10.39 -6.77
N LEU A 106 -1.41 9.98 -6.20
CA LEU A 106 -0.09 10.54 -6.52
C LEU A 106 0.66 9.59 -7.45
N LEU A 107 0.84 9.99 -8.71
CA LEU A 107 1.55 9.24 -9.73
C LEU A 107 2.39 10.18 -10.59
N HIS A 108 3.71 10.20 -10.37
CA HIS A 108 4.63 11.14 -11.03
C HIS A 108 4.25 12.61 -10.83
N CYS A 109 3.70 12.95 -9.65
CA CYS A 109 3.41 14.31 -9.24
C CYS A 109 4.69 15.06 -8.84
N TYR A 110 5.69 14.35 -8.30
CA TYR A 110 6.94 14.94 -7.81
C TYR A 110 8.16 14.52 -8.63
N VAL A 111 8.19 13.28 -9.14
CA VAL A 111 9.34 12.74 -9.88
C VAL A 111 8.94 12.32 -11.29
N LYS A 112 9.63 12.89 -12.29
CA LYS A 112 9.47 12.49 -13.69
C LYS A 112 10.05 11.09 -13.92
N PRO A 113 9.45 10.27 -14.81
CA PRO A 113 10.02 8.98 -15.18
C PRO A 113 11.45 9.14 -15.75
N PRO A 114 12.47 8.46 -15.22
CA PRO A 114 13.80 8.45 -15.82
C PRO A 114 13.77 7.66 -17.13
N LEU A 115 14.61 8.04 -18.08
CA LEU A 115 14.80 7.30 -19.33
C LEU A 115 15.86 6.21 -19.14
N HIS A 116 15.60 5.02 -19.66
CA HIS A 116 16.51 3.88 -19.62
C HIS A 116 16.64 3.26 -21.01
N GLU A 117 17.88 3.06 -21.44
CA GLU A 117 18.22 2.35 -22.68
C GLU A 117 18.35 0.86 -22.36
N ARG A 118 17.35 0.06 -22.75
CA ARG A 118 17.36 -1.36 -22.43
C ARG A 118 18.37 -2.11 -23.28
N VAL A 119 19.24 -2.85 -22.64
CA VAL A 119 20.36 -3.57 -23.26
C VAL A 119 19.93 -4.92 -23.82
N THR A 120 18.92 -5.56 -23.22
CA THR A 120 18.52 -6.93 -23.56
C THR A 120 17.19 -7.01 -24.31
N ALA A 121 16.54 -5.88 -24.61
CA ALA A 121 15.28 -5.88 -25.36
C ALA A 121 15.44 -6.55 -26.74
N ARG A 122 14.43 -7.35 -27.14
CA ARG A 122 14.35 -7.98 -28.47
C ARG A 122 12.98 -7.75 -29.09
N PRO A 123 12.87 -7.00 -30.21
CA PRO A 123 13.96 -6.22 -30.84
C PRO A 123 14.52 -5.14 -29.90
N PRO A 124 15.75 -4.64 -30.15
CA PRO A 124 16.29 -3.49 -29.42
C PRO A 124 15.34 -2.29 -29.49
N ASP A 125 15.33 -1.48 -28.43
CA ASP A 125 14.58 -0.23 -28.45
C ASP A 125 15.21 0.74 -29.45
N ALA A 126 14.37 1.51 -30.15
CA ALA A 126 14.86 2.55 -31.07
C ALA A 126 15.37 3.79 -30.32
N GLU A 127 14.80 4.06 -29.14
CA GLU A 127 15.13 5.20 -28.28
C GLU A 127 15.02 4.78 -26.80
N PRO A 128 15.70 5.49 -25.87
CA PRO A 128 15.54 5.25 -24.44
C PRO A 128 14.06 5.32 -24.00
N THR A 129 13.65 4.37 -23.15
CA THR A 129 12.26 4.23 -22.73
C THR A 129 12.05 4.74 -21.30
N PRO A 130 10.92 5.39 -20.99
CA PRO A 130 10.66 5.86 -19.64
C PRO A 130 10.34 4.70 -18.69
N ILE A 131 11.02 4.67 -17.55
CA ILE A 131 10.67 3.80 -16.42
C ILE A 131 9.51 4.44 -15.66
N ARG A 132 8.29 4.03 -16.00
CA ARG A 132 7.06 4.51 -15.37
C ARG A 132 6.70 3.72 -14.12
N LEU A 133 6.14 4.40 -13.14
CA LEU A 133 5.48 3.79 -12.00
C LEU A 133 4.20 3.09 -12.46
N ASP A 134 3.91 1.93 -11.88
CA ASP A 134 2.79 1.09 -12.32
C ASP A 134 1.46 1.49 -11.66
N ARG A 135 1.52 2.16 -10.51
CA ARG A 135 0.36 2.50 -9.67
C ARG A 135 0.64 3.73 -8.79
N PRO A 136 -0.40 4.52 -8.48
CA PRO A 136 -0.29 5.70 -7.61
C PRO A 136 -0.13 5.33 -6.13
N LEU A 137 0.26 6.30 -5.31
CA LEU A 137 0.01 6.33 -3.87
C LEU A 137 -1.38 6.96 -3.62
N LEU A 138 -2.06 6.62 -2.53
CA LEU A 138 -3.35 7.22 -2.18
C LEU A 138 -3.22 8.05 -0.90
N LEU A 139 -3.25 9.38 -1.04
CA LEU A 139 -3.31 10.31 0.08
C LEU A 139 -4.76 10.63 0.40
N THR A 140 -5.13 10.50 1.68
CA THR A 140 -6.44 10.90 2.23
C THR A 140 -6.28 11.80 3.43
N GLU A 141 -7.09 12.86 3.50
CA GLU A 141 -7.18 13.75 4.64
C GLU A 141 -8.39 13.37 5.51
N ILE A 142 -8.11 12.91 6.72
CA ILE A 142 -9.13 12.51 7.68
C ILE A 142 -9.36 13.65 8.69
N ALA A 143 -10.60 14.11 8.83
CA ALA A 143 -10.94 15.16 9.80
C ALA A 143 -10.99 14.62 11.24
N LEU A 144 -10.29 15.29 12.16
CA LEU A 144 -10.27 14.98 13.59
C LEU A 144 -11.20 15.90 14.39
N ALA A 145 -11.58 15.49 15.60
CA ALA A 145 -12.57 16.19 16.44
C ALA A 145 -12.13 17.61 16.82
N ASP A 146 -10.83 17.80 16.98
CA ASP A 146 -10.19 19.05 17.36
C ASP A 146 -9.93 19.99 16.17
N GLY A 147 -10.46 19.67 14.99
CA GLY A 147 -10.30 20.45 13.76
C GLY A 147 -8.99 20.21 13.02
N ARG A 148 -8.05 19.43 13.59
CA ARG A 148 -6.85 19.00 12.85
C ARG A 148 -7.22 17.99 11.76
N ARG A 149 -6.26 17.76 10.85
CA ARG A 149 -6.35 16.74 9.81
C ARG A 149 -5.21 15.73 9.97
N LEU A 150 -5.56 14.46 9.83
CA LEU A 150 -4.60 13.36 9.70
C LEU A 150 -4.45 13.02 8.22
N ALA A 151 -3.24 13.22 7.68
CA ALA A 151 -2.88 12.77 6.36
C ALA A 151 -2.50 11.29 6.43
N VAL A 152 -3.30 10.42 5.81
CA VAL A 152 -3.01 8.99 5.67
C VAL A 152 -2.62 8.71 4.23
N ILE A 153 -1.40 8.24 4.01
CA ILE A 153 -0.90 7.81 2.70
C ILE A 153 -0.91 6.28 2.68
N ASN A 154 -1.91 5.72 2.01
CA ASN A 154 -1.95 4.29 1.71
C ASN A 154 -0.97 4.00 0.57
N VAL A 155 -0.16 2.95 0.72
CA VAL A 155 0.90 2.60 -0.24
C VAL A 155 0.89 1.11 -0.57
N HIS A 156 1.26 0.82 -1.81
CA HIS A 156 1.69 -0.51 -2.23
C HIS A 156 2.88 -0.28 -3.17
N LEU A 157 4.12 -0.34 -2.69
CA LEU A 157 5.29 -0.11 -3.53
C LEU A 157 5.57 -1.33 -4.41
N ARG A 158 6.26 -1.13 -5.53
CA ARG A 158 6.59 -2.19 -6.49
C ARG A 158 7.25 -3.38 -5.79
N ALA A 159 6.73 -4.59 -6.01
CA ALA A 159 7.38 -5.81 -5.52
C ALA A 159 8.79 -6.01 -6.12
N PRO A 160 9.72 -6.68 -5.42
CA PRO A 160 11.07 -7.02 -5.91
C PRO A 160 11.05 -8.13 -6.98
N LEU A 161 10.08 -8.09 -7.89
CA LEU A 161 9.93 -9.01 -9.01
C LEU A 161 10.32 -8.32 -10.31
N ALA A 162 11.22 -8.99 -11.04
CA ALA A 162 11.78 -8.50 -12.30
C ALA A 162 10.70 -8.04 -13.29
N THR A 163 10.81 -6.78 -13.71
CA THR A 163 9.94 -6.15 -14.70
C THR A 163 10.16 -6.80 -16.05
N ALA A 164 9.10 -7.17 -16.76
CA ALA A 164 9.22 -7.79 -18.08
C ALA A 164 10.03 -6.91 -19.05
N ILE A 165 11.02 -7.51 -19.70
CA ILE A 165 11.79 -6.91 -20.79
C ILE A 165 11.29 -7.49 -22.13
N PRO A 166 11.03 -6.66 -23.17
CA PRO A 166 10.54 -7.13 -24.46
C PRO A 166 11.39 -8.25 -25.03
N GLY A 167 10.73 -9.32 -25.47
CA GLY A 167 11.39 -10.48 -26.07
C GLY A 167 12.19 -11.36 -25.10
N GLN A 168 12.15 -11.13 -23.78
CA GLN A 168 12.91 -11.87 -22.77
C GLN A 168 12.10 -12.85 -21.91
N LYS A 169 10.77 -12.91 -22.09
CA LYS A 169 9.88 -13.85 -21.34
C LYS A 169 9.39 -14.99 -22.24
N GLU A 170 9.24 -16.18 -21.66
CA GLU A 170 8.48 -17.31 -22.23
C GLU A 170 7.09 -17.43 -21.58
N ALA A 171 7.02 -17.15 -20.28
CA ALA A 171 5.81 -17.13 -19.46
C ALA A 171 5.97 -16.09 -18.32
N PRO A 172 4.93 -15.81 -17.51
CA PRO A 172 4.99 -14.77 -16.47
C PRO A 172 6.19 -14.87 -15.51
N PHE A 173 6.63 -16.09 -15.17
CA PHE A 173 7.77 -16.35 -14.28
C PHE A 173 8.91 -17.12 -14.96
N VAL A 174 8.88 -17.26 -16.29
CA VAL A 174 9.88 -18.01 -17.07
C VAL A 174 10.58 -17.07 -18.04
N TRP A 175 11.90 -16.98 -17.92
CA TRP A 175 12.75 -16.05 -18.65
C TRP A 175 13.59 -16.78 -19.71
N LYS A 176 13.70 -16.18 -20.90
CA LYS A 176 14.52 -16.69 -22.01
C LYS A 176 16.01 -16.55 -21.76
N SER A 177 16.42 -15.59 -20.93
CA SER A 177 17.82 -15.39 -20.61
C SER A 177 18.01 -14.82 -19.21
N VAL A 178 19.14 -15.17 -18.59
CA VAL A 178 19.57 -14.60 -17.31
C VAL A 178 19.81 -13.10 -17.42
N ALA A 179 20.36 -12.63 -18.55
CA ALA A 179 20.59 -11.21 -18.79
C ALA A 179 19.27 -10.41 -18.82
N GLY A 180 18.25 -10.93 -19.51
CA GLY A 180 16.92 -10.31 -19.54
C GLY A 180 16.25 -10.28 -18.17
N TRP A 181 16.37 -11.36 -17.39
CA TRP A 181 15.91 -11.38 -16.01
C TRP A 181 16.64 -10.33 -15.15
N ALA A 182 17.96 -10.26 -15.24
CA ALA A 182 18.78 -9.33 -14.45
C ALA A 182 18.47 -7.87 -14.77
N GLU A 183 18.32 -7.51 -16.05
CA GLU A 183 17.89 -6.17 -16.45
C GLU A 183 16.46 -5.86 -15.98
N GLY A 184 15.56 -6.83 -16.04
CA GLY A 184 14.21 -6.70 -15.50
C GLY A 184 14.21 -6.46 -13.99
N TYR A 185 15.09 -7.15 -13.26
CA TYR A 185 15.28 -7.00 -11.82
C TYR A 185 15.84 -5.61 -11.49
N TYR A 186 16.88 -5.17 -12.21
CA TYR A 186 17.38 -3.79 -12.13
C TYR A 186 16.26 -2.76 -12.35
N THR A 187 15.47 -2.92 -13.41
CA THR A 187 14.35 -2.04 -13.71
C THR A 187 13.32 -2.00 -12.58
N ALA A 188 13.03 -3.15 -11.96
CA ALA A 188 12.15 -3.21 -10.78
C ALA A 188 12.73 -2.46 -9.58
N SER A 189 14.03 -2.58 -9.31
CA SER A 189 14.71 -1.83 -8.26
C SER A 189 14.67 -0.31 -8.49
N VAL A 190 14.86 0.14 -9.74
CA VAL A 190 14.71 1.57 -10.09
C VAL A 190 13.28 2.04 -9.86
N LYS A 191 12.27 1.25 -10.28
CA LYS A 191 10.85 1.57 -10.01
C LYS A 191 10.57 1.69 -8.51
N ARG A 192 11.06 0.75 -7.70
CA ARG A 192 10.92 0.76 -6.23
C ARG A 192 11.49 2.05 -5.62
N ALA A 193 12.73 2.40 -5.98
CA ALA A 193 13.38 3.61 -5.50
C ALA A 193 12.65 4.88 -5.96
N LEU A 194 12.19 4.91 -7.22
CA LEU A 194 11.43 6.02 -7.78
C LEU A 194 10.10 6.25 -7.02
N GLN A 195 9.40 5.17 -6.70
CA GLN A 195 8.12 5.21 -5.98
C GLN A 195 8.31 5.64 -4.51
N ALA A 196 9.40 5.19 -3.87
CA ALA A 196 9.79 5.63 -2.54
C ALA A 196 10.20 7.11 -2.50
N LEU A 197 10.89 7.60 -3.54
CA LEU A 197 11.23 9.01 -3.67
C LEU A 197 9.99 9.88 -3.87
N GLU A 198 9.06 9.47 -4.72
CA GLU A 198 7.76 10.14 -4.91
C GLU A 198 7.01 10.27 -3.57
N LEU A 199 6.97 9.19 -2.78
CA LEU A 199 6.38 9.17 -1.45
C LEU A 199 7.09 10.12 -0.48
N ARG A 200 8.43 10.09 -0.43
CA ARG A 200 9.23 10.97 0.44
C ARG A 200 8.96 12.45 0.13
N LEU A 201 8.92 12.82 -1.16
CA LEU A 201 8.66 14.19 -1.57
C LEU A 201 7.21 14.62 -1.28
N ALA A 202 6.24 13.71 -1.37
CA ALA A 202 4.87 13.97 -0.93
C ALA A 202 4.79 14.24 0.58
N VAL A 203 5.51 13.45 1.39
CA VAL A 203 5.63 13.66 2.84
C VAL A 203 6.28 15.01 3.13
N ASP A 204 7.37 15.34 2.43
CA ASP A 204 8.05 16.63 2.61
C ASP A 204 7.14 17.81 2.27
N ALA A 205 6.35 17.73 1.20
CA ALA A 205 5.37 18.76 0.87
C ALA A 205 4.35 18.97 1.99
N LEU A 206 3.83 17.89 2.60
CA LEU A 206 2.91 17.98 3.74
C LEU A 206 3.56 18.62 4.98
N LEU A 207 4.85 18.34 5.23
CA LEU A 207 5.60 18.92 6.34
C LEU A 207 6.02 20.37 6.09
N ASP A 208 6.17 20.77 4.82
CA ASP A 208 6.42 22.15 4.41
C ASP A 208 5.18 23.02 4.58
N GLU A 209 3.98 22.47 4.35
CA GLU A 209 2.71 23.14 4.67
C GLU A 209 2.58 23.43 6.18
N ALA A 210 2.94 22.45 7.03
CA ALA A 210 2.96 22.61 8.47
C ALA A 210 3.94 21.60 9.12
N PRO A 211 4.98 22.04 9.86
CA PRO A 211 5.96 21.12 10.46
C PRO A 211 5.37 20.13 11.48
N GLN A 212 4.21 20.46 12.06
CA GLN A 212 3.49 19.61 13.01
C GLN A 212 2.38 18.77 12.35
N ARG A 213 2.43 18.60 11.02
CA ARG A 213 1.44 17.80 10.30
C ARG A 213 1.42 16.37 10.84
N LEU A 214 0.22 15.89 11.14
CA LEU A 214 -0.02 14.48 11.47
C LEU A 214 -0.02 13.70 10.17
N VAL A 215 1.04 12.91 9.93
CA VAL A 215 1.21 12.11 8.72
C VAL A 215 1.41 10.65 9.12
N LEU A 216 0.63 9.77 8.53
CA LEU A 216 0.77 8.32 8.60
C LEU A 216 0.99 7.79 7.19
N VAL A 217 2.08 7.05 6.98
CA VAL A 217 2.25 6.17 5.83
C VAL A 217 1.91 4.76 6.30
N ALA A 218 1.02 4.08 5.59
CA ALA A 218 0.61 2.72 5.94
C ALA A 218 0.40 1.88 4.68
N GLY A 219 0.93 0.66 4.64
CA GLY A 219 0.76 -0.20 3.47
C GLY A 219 1.88 -1.20 3.29
N ASP A 220 1.84 -1.85 2.13
CA ASP A 220 2.83 -2.80 1.66
C ASP A 220 3.97 -2.04 0.95
N LEU A 221 5.12 -1.88 1.60
CA LEU A 221 6.29 -1.25 0.98
C LEU A 221 7.18 -2.25 0.23
N ASN A 222 6.86 -3.55 0.29
CA ASN A 222 7.60 -4.62 -0.39
C ASN A 222 9.11 -4.53 -0.10
N ALA A 223 9.48 -4.15 1.12
CA ALA A 223 10.86 -3.83 1.47
C ALA A 223 11.08 -3.89 2.98
N GLU A 224 12.18 -4.50 3.44
CA GLU A 224 12.57 -4.45 4.85
C GLU A 224 13.20 -3.10 5.23
N ASP A 225 13.36 -2.84 6.53
CA ASP A 225 13.75 -1.52 7.05
C ASP A 225 15.16 -1.04 6.64
N HIS A 226 16.05 -1.97 6.29
CA HIS A 226 17.39 -1.70 5.81
C HIS A 226 17.47 -1.50 4.28
N GLU A 227 16.40 -1.79 3.55
CA GLU A 227 16.36 -1.67 2.10
C GLU A 227 16.16 -0.22 1.64
N THR A 228 16.59 0.07 0.40
CA THR A 228 16.53 1.40 -0.22
C THR A 228 15.15 2.06 -0.13
N PRO A 229 14.01 1.39 -0.39
CA PRO A 229 12.71 2.04 -0.32
C PRO A 229 12.38 2.60 1.07
N LEU A 230 12.61 1.84 2.14
CA LEU A 230 12.34 2.30 3.50
C LEU A 230 13.29 3.42 3.91
N ARG A 231 14.59 3.30 3.61
CA ARG A 231 15.56 4.35 3.93
C ARG A 231 15.22 5.69 3.27
N LEU A 232 14.80 5.66 2.00
CA LEU A 232 14.34 6.86 1.28
C LEU A 232 13.12 7.50 1.94
N VAL A 233 12.12 6.70 2.31
CA VAL A 233 10.87 7.21 2.92
C VAL A 233 11.12 7.74 4.33
N ILE A 234 11.91 7.02 5.15
CA ILE A 234 12.27 7.40 6.51
C ILE A 234 13.03 8.73 6.50
N GLY A 235 14.08 8.86 5.67
CA GLY A 235 14.93 10.04 5.65
C GLY A 235 15.60 10.28 7.00
N ALA A 236 16.25 9.24 7.54
CA ALA A 236 16.79 9.24 8.90
C ALA A 236 17.90 10.29 9.08
N GLU A 237 18.10 10.75 10.32
CA GLU A 237 19.18 11.70 10.63
C GLU A 237 20.55 11.10 10.28
N GLU A 238 20.74 9.81 10.55
CA GLU A 238 21.96 9.06 10.28
C GLU A 238 22.27 8.98 8.78
N ASP A 239 21.24 8.93 7.94
CA ASP A 239 21.37 8.90 6.49
C ASP A 239 21.63 10.29 5.89
N THR A 240 21.09 11.35 6.53
CA THR A 240 21.24 12.74 6.04
C THR A 240 22.45 13.45 6.62
N GLY A 241 22.97 13.01 7.76
CA GLY A 241 24.06 13.64 8.50
C GLY A 241 23.72 15.05 9.02
N ASN A 242 22.44 15.42 9.11
CA ASN A 242 22.01 16.77 9.45
C ASN A 242 20.89 16.78 10.50
N GLY A 243 21.25 17.00 11.77
CA GLY A 243 20.29 17.04 12.89
C GLY A 243 19.21 18.10 12.77
N ARG A 244 19.37 19.13 11.92
CA ARG A 244 18.29 20.10 11.63
C ARG A 244 17.12 19.47 10.86
N LEU A 245 17.36 18.33 10.19
CA LEU A 245 16.35 17.58 9.44
C LEU A 245 15.70 16.46 10.26
N ALA A 246 16.18 16.19 11.49
CA ALA A 246 15.70 15.08 12.32
C ALA A 246 14.20 15.12 12.60
N ALA A 247 13.61 16.32 12.67
CA ALA A 247 12.17 16.51 12.85
C ALA A 247 11.33 16.09 11.61
N ARG A 248 11.96 16.00 10.43
CA ARG A 248 11.33 15.60 9.17
C ARG A 248 11.41 14.09 8.92
N ALA A 249 12.23 13.37 9.68
CA ALA A 249 12.32 11.93 9.58
C ALA A 249 11.01 11.29 10.02
N LEU A 250 10.52 10.31 9.25
CA LEU A 250 9.42 9.48 9.69
C LEU A 250 9.92 8.41 10.65
N VAL A 251 9.10 8.04 11.62
CA VAL A 251 9.43 7.00 12.60
C VAL A 251 8.74 5.70 12.20
N LEU A 252 9.54 4.67 11.96
CA LEU A 252 9.06 3.31 11.69
C LEU A 252 8.49 2.70 12.97
N LEU A 253 7.17 2.54 13.02
CA LEU A 253 6.45 2.14 14.24
C LEU A 253 6.62 0.66 14.56
N ASP A 254 6.85 -0.17 13.54
CA ASP A 254 6.97 -1.62 13.63
C ASP A 254 8.09 -2.08 14.58
N ARG A 255 9.08 -1.21 14.82
CA ARG A 255 10.16 -1.44 15.78
C ARG A 255 9.66 -1.59 17.22
N ALA A 256 8.44 -1.15 17.52
CA ALA A 256 7.78 -1.39 18.80
C ALA A 256 7.19 -2.80 18.94
N ILE A 257 7.07 -3.55 17.84
CA ILE A 257 6.65 -4.96 17.86
C ILE A 257 7.83 -5.84 18.29
N PRO A 258 7.64 -6.83 19.18
CA PRO A 258 8.66 -7.82 19.52
C PRO A 258 9.26 -8.49 18.27
N GLU A 259 10.58 -8.67 18.25
CA GLU A 259 11.33 -9.12 17.07
C GLU A 259 10.85 -10.49 16.56
N ASP A 260 10.53 -11.43 17.46
CA ASP A 260 10.00 -12.76 17.16
C ASP A 260 8.61 -12.75 16.49
N ARG A 261 7.91 -11.61 16.55
CA ARG A 261 6.61 -11.40 15.92
C ARG A 261 6.64 -10.33 14.84
N ARG A 262 7.78 -9.68 14.57
CA ARG A 262 7.88 -8.55 13.64
C ARG A 262 8.03 -9.03 12.20
N PHE A 263 6.96 -9.59 11.66
CA PHE A 263 6.88 -9.96 10.26
C PHE A 263 5.44 -9.86 9.78
N SER A 264 5.27 -9.45 8.53
CA SER A 264 3.98 -9.38 7.85
C SER A 264 3.84 -10.42 6.74
N ILE A 265 4.92 -11.09 6.37
CA ILE A 265 4.93 -12.14 5.35
C ILE A 265 5.89 -13.26 5.74
N VAL A 266 5.63 -14.48 5.25
CA VAL A 266 6.59 -15.59 5.30
C VAL A 266 6.88 -16.02 3.86
N HIS A 267 8.14 -15.89 3.44
CA HIS A 267 8.59 -16.22 2.09
C HIS A 267 9.71 -17.27 2.13
N TYR A 268 9.47 -18.48 1.59
CA TYR A 268 10.41 -19.61 1.65
C TYR A 268 10.90 -19.90 3.08
N GLY A 269 9.96 -19.93 4.03
CA GLY A 269 10.21 -20.16 5.45
C GLY A 269 10.88 -18.99 6.17
N ARG A 270 11.08 -17.84 5.50
CA ARG A 270 11.71 -16.66 6.10
C ARG A 270 10.64 -15.63 6.46
N PRO A 271 10.47 -15.30 7.75
CA PRO A 271 9.64 -14.17 8.15
C PRO A 271 10.28 -12.87 7.66
N GLN A 272 9.49 -12.01 7.02
CA GLN A 272 9.92 -10.68 6.57
C GLN A 272 8.86 -9.63 6.91
N MET A 273 9.29 -8.39 7.14
CA MET A 273 8.39 -7.27 7.34
C MET A 273 8.32 -6.45 6.06
N PHE A 274 7.21 -6.57 5.31
CA PHE A 274 6.97 -5.80 4.08
C PHE A 274 5.86 -4.78 4.23
N ASP A 275 4.94 -4.99 5.18
CA ASP A 275 3.88 -4.07 5.51
C ASP A 275 4.31 -3.24 6.71
N HIS A 276 4.29 -1.92 6.55
CA HIS A 276 4.81 -0.99 7.54
C HIS A 276 3.84 0.12 7.87
N MET A 277 3.98 0.66 9.08
CA MET A 277 3.39 1.94 9.47
C MET A 277 4.49 2.92 9.90
N LEU A 278 4.52 4.09 9.26
CA LEU A 278 5.46 5.16 9.57
C LEU A 278 4.72 6.44 9.95
N ALA A 279 5.13 7.08 11.05
CA ALA A 279 4.50 8.28 11.56
C ALA A 279 5.42 9.49 11.49
N SER A 280 4.86 10.68 11.23
CA SER A 280 5.57 11.93 11.52
C SER A 280 5.86 12.05 13.02
N ARG A 281 6.86 12.86 13.39
CA ARG A 281 7.18 13.12 14.80
C ARG A 281 5.98 13.65 15.59
N ALA A 282 5.16 14.49 14.97
CA ALA A 282 3.94 15.01 15.59
C ALA A 282 2.91 13.90 15.86
N LEU A 283 2.72 12.98 14.92
CA LEU A 283 1.81 11.85 15.10
C LEU A 283 2.33 10.84 16.14
N LEU A 284 3.66 10.65 16.21
CA LEU A 284 4.29 9.74 17.17
C LEU A 284 3.87 10.02 18.62
N ALA A 285 3.71 11.30 18.99
CA ALA A 285 3.28 11.71 20.33
C ALA A 285 1.89 11.17 20.73
N HIS A 286 1.10 10.72 19.76
CA HIS A 286 -0.23 10.17 19.97
C HIS A 286 -0.27 8.64 19.88
N VAL A 287 0.84 7.96 19.54
CA VAL A 287 0.89 6.50 19.40
C VAL A 287 0.78 5.83 20.76
N GLN A 288 -0.17 4.91 20.90
CA GLN A 288 -0.38 4.10 22.10
C GLN A 288 0.13 2.67 21.94
N GLY A 289 0.10 2.13 20.72
CA GLY A 289 0.59 0.79 20.44
C GLY A 289 0.43 0.41 18.98
N ILE A 290 1.17 -0.61 18.56
CA ILE A 290 1.08 -1.21 17.24
C ILE A 290 1.04 -2.73 17.38
N GLU A 291 0.21 -3.36 16.56
CA GLU A 291 -0.06 -4.78 16.56
C GLU A 291 0.15 -5.34 15.15
N VAL A 292 0.58 -6.59 15.07
CA VAL A 292 0.60 -7.38 13.83
C VAL A 292 -0.13 -8.69 14.07
N HIS A 293 -1.04 -9.01 13.15
CA HIS A 293 -1.97 -10.13 13.23
C HIS A 293 -1.48 -11.32 12.39
N ASN A 294 -0.29 -11.83 12.71
CA ASN A 294 0.41 -12.88 11.96
C ASN A 294 0.27 -14.29 12.55
N GLU A 295 -0.66 -14.50 13.48
CA GLU A 295 -0.78 -15.75 14.25
C GLU A 295 -1.14 -16.96 13.38
N THR A 296 -1.77 -16.73 12.23
CA THR A 296 -2.26 -17.77 11.31
C THR A 296 -1.60 -17.69 9.93
N LEU A 297 -0.46 -17.00 9.80
CA LEU A 297 0.14 -16.71 8.51
C LEU A 297 0.78 -17.95 7.87
N GLY A 298 0.41 -18.24 6.63
CA GLY A 298 1.06 -19.27 5.81
C GLY A 298 2.27 -18.74 5.04
N ASP A 299 3.08 -19.65 4.49
CA ASP A 299 4.19 -19.29 3.59
C ASP A 299 3.68 -19.06 2.16
N GLU A 300 3.85 -17.84 1.64
CA GLU A 300 3.38 -17.48 0.30
C GLU A 300 4.09 -18.26 -0.82
N ALA A 301 5.35 -18.65 -0.62
CA ALA A 301 6.14 -19.31 -1.65
C ALA A 301 5.59 -20.72 -1.95
N LEU A 302 4.98 -21.36 -0.94
CA LEU A 302 4.29 -22.64 -1.11
C LEU A 302 3.00 -22.50 -1.92
N ALA A 303 2.38 -21.32 -1.94
CA ALA A 303 1.18 -21.04 -2.74
C ALA A 303 1.49 -21.03 -4.24
N TYR A 304 2.63 -20.47 -4.63
CA TYR A 304 3.08 -20.45 -6.02
C TYR A 304 3.45 -21.84 -6.55
N ALA A 305 3.79 -22.78 -5.66
CA ALA A 305 4.17 -24.15 -6.00
C ALA A 305 3.01 -25.18 -5.93
N LYS A 306 1.92 -24.87 -5.23
CA LYS A 306 0.77 -25.78 -5.02
C LYS A 306 -0.39 -25.51 -6.00
N VAL A 307 -1.16 -26.56 -6.28
CA VAL A 307 -2.40 -26.48 -7.09
C VAL A 307 -3.53 -25.73 -6.38
N ALA A 308 -3.48 -25.60 -5.04
CA ALA A 308 -4.49 -24.92 -4.24
C ALA A 308 -3.92 -23.66 -3.55
N VAL A 309 -4.47 -22.50 -3.90
CA VAL A 309 -4.18 -21.19 -3.29
C VAL A 309 -5.07 -21.03 -2.05
N ALA A 310 -4.50 -20.58 -0.92
CA ALA A 310 -5.28 -20.34 0.29
C ALA A 310 -6.33 -19.23 0.08
N PRO A 311 -7.52 -19.32 0.70
CA PRO A 311 -8.56 -18.30 0.60
C PRO A 311 -8.26 -17.00 1.37
N GLY A 312 -7.35 -17.04 2.35
CA GLY A 312 -6.90 -15.86 3.09
C GLY A 312 -5.92 -14.98 2.30
N SER A 313 -5.24 -14.07 3.01
CA SER A 313 -4.09 -13.33 2.48
C SER A 313 -2.80 -13.89 3.10
N TYR A 314 -1.71 -13.91 2.34
CA TYR A 314 -0.37 -14.17 2.88
C TYR A 314 0.30 -12.96 3.53
N HIS A 315 -0.39 -11.82 3.58
CA HIS A 315 0.02 -10.67 4.38
C HIS A 315 -0.70 -10.67 5.73
N ALA A 316 0.02 -10.35 6.79
CA ALA A 316 -0.56 -10.09 8.09
C ALA A 316 -0.96 -8.61 8.19
N PRO A 317 -2.20 -8.29 8.61
CA PRO A 317 -2.57 -6.91 8.83
C PRO A 317 -1.83 -6.31 10.02
N LEU A 318 -1.52 -5.02 9.91
CA LEU A 318 -1.02 -4.20 11.02
C LEU A 318 -2.13 -3.31 11.56
N VAL A 319 -2.12 -3.06 12.86
CA VAL A 319 -3.06 -2.14 13.52
C VAL A 319 -2.31 -1.18 14.44
N LEU A 320 -2.50 0.11 14.20
CA LEU A 320 -1.99 1.21 15.02
C LEU A 320 -3.11 1.77 15.91
N THR A 321 -2.83 1.88 17.20
CA THR A 321 -3.72 2.55 18.16
C THR A 321 -3.17 3.94 18.49
N LEU A 322 -4.02 4.95 18.34
CA LEU A 322 -3.72 6.36 18.58
C LEU A 322 -4.65 6.94 19.65
N ASN A 323 -4.08 7.76 20.54
CA ASN A 323 -4.84 8.64 21.43
C ASN A 323 -5.24 9.93 20.67
N LEU A 324 -6.12 9.76 19.70
CA LEU A 324 -6.76 10.81 18.91
C LEU A 324 -8.25 10.47 18.79
N ASP A 325 -9.08 11.51 18.83
CA ASP A 325 -10.52 11.42 18.65
C ASP A 325 -10.93 11.93 17.27
N GLY A 326 -11.86 11.21 16.65
CA GLY A 326 -12.43 11.58 15.37
C GLY A 326 -13.54 12.61 15.47
N ALA A 327 -13.65 13.50 14.49
CA ALA A 327 -14.83 14.34 14.39
C ALA A 327 -16.05 13.44 14.21
N GLY A 328 -17.03 13.54 15.11
CA GLY A 328 -18.30 12.85 14.93
C GLY A 328 -18.94 13.30 13.62
N ALA A 329 -19.48 12.37 12.84
CA ALA A 329 -20.48 12.71 11.84
C ALA A 329 -21.67 13.29 12.62
N GLY A 330 -21.83 14.61 12.61
CA GLY A 330 -22.76 15.32 13.48
C GLY A 330 -24.15 14.70 13.50
N GLY A 331 -24.63 14.41 14.71
CA GLY A 331 -26.05 14.32 14.99
C GLY A 331 -26.73 15.63 14.56
N GLY A 332 -27.96 15.49 14.08
CA GLY A 332 -28.72 16.56 13.42
C GLY A 332 -28.91 17.83 14.27
N PRO A 333 -29.42 18.90 13.63
CA PRO A 333 -29.66 20.16 14.31
C PRO A 333 -30.65 19.94 15.46
N THR A 334 -30.22 20.24 16.68
CA THR A 334 -31.13 20.45 17.80
C THR A 334 -32.00 21.67 17.48
N ALA A 335 -33.30 21.44 17.44
CA ALA A 335 -34.34 22.47 17.37
C ALA A 335 -34.33 23.38 18.61
#